data_AF-A0A3M1DTU1-F1
#
_entry.id   AF-A0A3M1DTU1-F1
#
_cell.length_a   1.000
_cell.length_b   1.000
_cell.length_c   1.000
_cell.angle_alpha   90.00
_cell.angle_beta   90.00
_cell.angle_gamma   90.00
#
_symmetry.space_group_name_H-M   'P 1'
#
loop_
_entity.id
_entity.type
_entity.pdbx_description
1 polymer ?
#
loop_
_entity_poly.entity_id
_entity_poly.type
_entity_poly.pdbx_seq_one_letter_code
_entity_poly.pdbx_strand_id
1 'polypeptide(L)'
;RRERWDAAERAFVRALRAAQLADDPELVRRAWYDLGMVRRAARKWDASTEAFARAERLSARAGDDAMAMRAHLARMLIAQRRKQAVDLGGLRGMLGHRRWDADIALQAGRVFHRAGSGADAESWYRQAASRAGRDASGFLIRAQAHLGLAMLAARAGDAKRLHQALDAALKAARAVGAPRIIAQAQLLAGTHAASATEAQDRLERALAIFVALRDEAHARQTLDALIGLAEREQWEEDRSRYRLMRDSMQDSGR
;
A
#
# COMPACT_ATOMS: atom_id res chain seq x y z
N ARG A 1 2.53 -18.90 6.56
CA ARG A 1 2.64 -17.79 5.54
C ARG A 1 3.63 -18.10 4.43
N ARG A 2 4.84 -18.62 4.70
CA ARG A 2 5.84 -18.97 3.67
C ARG A 2 5.31 -19.99 2.66
N GLU A 3 4.72 -21.09 3.14
CA GLU A 3 4.15 -22.16 2.30
C GLU A 3 3.13 -21.67 1.27
N ARG A 4 2.28 -20.70 1.64
CA ARG A 4 1.30 -20.10 0.71
C ARG A 4 1.97 -19.37 -0.45
N TRP A 5 3.07 -18.67 -0.17
CA TRP A 5 3.80 -17.94 -1.20
C TRP A 5 4.60 -18.88 -2.10
N ASP A 6 5.16 -19.96 -1.54
CA ASP A 6 5.86 -20.96 -2.35
C ASP A 6 4.90 -21.74 -3.25
N ALA A 7 3.68 -22.04 -2.77
CA ALA A 7 2.63 -22.64 -3.59
C ALA A 7 2.18 -21.72 -4.73
N ALA A 8 1.97 -20.42 -4.44
CA ALA A 8 1.62 -19.43 -5.45
C ALA A 8 2.74 -19.26 -6.49
N GLU A 9 4.00 -19.20 -6.05
CA GLU A 9 5.14 -19.08 -6.95
C GLU A 9 5.23 -20.29 -7.89
N ARG A 10 5.07 -21.51 -7.38
CA ARG A 10 5.03 -22.73 -8.21
C ARG A 10 3.90 -22.67 -9.24
N ALA A 11 2.73 -22.16 -8.87
CA ALA A 11 1.60 -22.03 -9.79
C ALA A 11 1.93 -21.05 -10.93
N PHE A 12 2.47 -19.87 -10.63
CA PHE A 12 2.85 -18.90 -11.67
C PHE A 12 4.03 -19.34 -12.52
N VAL A 13 4.99 -20.10 -11.97
CA VAL A 13 6.05 -20.72 -12.77
C VAL A 13 5.47 -21.73 -13.77
N ARG A 14 4.49 -22.54 -13.37
CA ARG A 14 3.79 -23.44 -14.30
C ARG A 14 2.99 -22.68 -15.35
N ALA A 15 2.27 -21.63 -14.96
CA ALA A 15 1.52 -20.78 -15.88
C ALA A 15 2.44 -20.12 -16.93
N LEU A 16 3.60 -19.63 -16.51
CA LEU A 16 4.61 -19.08 -17.42
C LEU A 16 5.09 -20.13 -18.43
N ARG A 17 5.42 -21.34 -17.97
CA ARG A 17 5.84 -22.44 -18.86
C ARG A 17 4.74 -22.81 -19.86
N ALA A 18 3.50 -22.90 -19.41
CA ALA A 18 2.36 -23.19 -20.27
C ALA A 18 2.17 -22.09 -21.33
N ALA A 19 2.26 -20.81 -20.94
CA ALA A 19 2.18 -19.68 -21.88
C ALA A 19 3.32 -19.69 -22.91
N GLN A 20 4.52 -20.07 -22.51
CA GLN A 20 5.66 -20.22 -23.42
C GLN A 20 5.46 -21.39 -24.40
N LEU A 21 4.93 -22.52 -23.94
CA LEU A 21 4.63 -23.67 -24.80
C LEU A 21 3.47 -23.40 -25.77
N ALA A 22 2.55 -22.51 -25.39
CA ALA A 22 1.45 -22.06 -26.23
C ALA A 22 1.83 -20.91 -27.16
N ASP A 23 3.09 -20.44 -27.12
CA ASP A 23 3.57 -19.25 -27.83
C ASP A 23 2.65 -18.02 -27.66
N ASP A 24 2.10 -17.84 -26.46
CA ASP A 24 1.22 -16.71 -26.13
C ASP A 24 2.04 -15.58 -25.47
N PRO A 25 2.46 -14.56 -26.25
CA PRO A 25 3.33 -13.51 -25.72
C PRO A 25 2.61 -12.63 -24.69
N GLU A 26 1.29 -12.51 -24.72
CA GLU A 26 0.52 -11.74 -23.74
C GLU A 26 0.52 -12.44 -22.38
N LEU A 27 0.19 -13.74 -22.37
CA LEU A 27 0.21 -14.54 -21.15
C LEU A 27 1.63 -14.64 -20.56
N VAL A 28 2.66 -14.70 -21.41
CA VAL A 28 4.06 -14.66 -20.93
C VAL A 28 4.35 -13.36 -20.18
N ARG A 29 3.96 -12.20 -20.73
CA ARG A 29 4.16 -10.89 -20.07
C ARG A 29 3.47 -10.82 -18.72
N ARG A 30 2.19 -11.21 -18.69
CA ARG A 30 1.37 -11.22 -17.49
C ARG A 30 1.93 -12.18 -16.42
N ALA A 31 2.32 -13.39 -16.81
CA ALA A 31 2.90 -14.37 -15.90
C ALA A 31 4.21 -13.86 -15.26
N TRP A 32 5.06 -13.15 -16.01
CA TRP A 32 6.24 -12.50 -15.44
C TRP A 32 5.89 -11.42 -14.41
N TYR A 33 4.87 -10.60 -14.69
CA TYR A 33 4.40 -9.58 -13.75
C TYR A 33 3.86 -10.22 -12.46
N ASP A 34 3.01 -11.24 -12.58
CA ASP A 34 2.41 -11.93 -11.45
C ASP A 34 3.46 -12.67 -10.60
N LEU A 35 4.45 -13.28 -11.24
CA LEU A 35 5.61 -13.87 -10.57
C LEU A 35 6.40 -12.82 -9.77
N GLY A 36 6.59 -11.63 -10.35
CA GLY A 36 7.18 -10.48 -9.66
C GLY A 36 6.40 -10.07 -8.42
N MET A 37 5.06 -10.04 -8.50
CA MET A 37 4.17 -9.71 -7.38
C MET A 37 4.24 -10.73 -6.25
N VAL A 38 4.23 -12.04 -6.56
CA VAL A 38 4.33 -13.09 -5.55
C VAL A 38 5.70 -13.08 -4.87
N ARG A 39 6.79 -12.96 -5.65
CA ARG A 39 8.15 -12.90 -5.10
C ARG A 39 8.34 -11.68 -4.21
N ARG A 40 7.75 -10.53 -4.58
CA ARG A 40 7.72 -9.32 -3.73
C ARG A 40 7.01 -9.61 -2.41
N ALA A 41 5.86 -10.28 -2.44
CA ALA A 41 5.11 -10.64 -1.23
C ALA A 41 5.90 -11.63 -0.34
N ALA A 42 6.68 -12.52 -0.94
CA ALA A 42 7.61 -13.44 -0.28
C ALA A 42 8.91 -12.78 0.19
N ARG A 43 9.10 -11.46 -0.04
CA ARG A 43 10.34 -10.71 0.25
C ARG A 43 11.57 -11.19 -0.53
N LYS A 44 11.39 -11.90 -1.65
CA LYS A 44 12.45 -12.30 -2.60
C LYS A 44 12.75 -11.12 -3.54
N TRP A 45 13.41 -10.09 -3.03
CA TRP A 45 13.51 -8.78 -3.69
C TRP A 45 14.22 -8.81 -5.04
N ASP A 46 15.36 -9.50 -5.13
CA ASP A 46 16.14 -9.57 -6.37
C ASP A 46 15.38 -10.34 -7.45
N ALA A 47 14.85 -11.53 -7.11
CA ALA A 47 14.04 -12.34 -8.02
C ALA A 47 12.72 -11.66 -8.46
N SER A 48 12.15 -10.80 -7.61
CA SER A 48 11.00 -9.96 -7.95
C SER A 48 11.37 -8.84 -8.92
N THR A 49 12.50 -8.18 -8.67
CA THR A 49 13.02 -7.11 -9.53
C THR A 49 13.33 -7.64 -10.92
N GLU A 50 13.94 -8.82 -11.02
CA GLU A 50 14.22 -9.50 -12.29
C GLU A 50 12.94 -9.84 -13.06
N ALA A 51 11.95 -10.41 -12.38
CA ALA A 51 10.67 -10.76 -12.98
C ALA A 51 9.94 -9.53 -13.55
N PHE A 52 9.89 -8.43 -12.79
CA PHE A 52 9.35 -7.17 -13.29
C PHE A 52 10.18 -6.60 -14.44
N ALA A 53 11.51 -6.67 -14.40
CA ALA A 53 12.36 -6.22 -15.50
C ALA A 53 12.14 -7.02 -16.78
N ARG A 54 11.76 -8.31 -16.65
CA ARG A 54 11.38 -9.13 -17.79
C ARG A 54 10.00 -8.75 -18.34
N ALA A 55 9.00 -8.58 -17.47
CA ALA A 55 7.67 -8.11 -17.85
C ALA A 55 7.74 -6.75 -18.55
N GLU A 56 8.49 -5.79 -18.01
CA GLU A 56 8.68 -4.45 -18.57
C GLU A 56 9.27 -4.50 -19.98
N ARG A 57 10.40 -5.19 -20.17
CA ARG A 57 11.06 -5.29 -21.48
C ARG A 57 10.19 -5.98 -22.53
N LEU A 58 9.50 -7.05 -22.17
CA LEU A 58 8.63 -7.75 -23.09
C LEU A 58 7.40 -6.91 -23.46
N SER A 59 6.83 -6.18 -22.50
CA SER A 59 5.68 -5.29 -22.72
C SER A 59 6.04 -4.09 -23.59
N ALA A 60 7.17 -3.44 -23.33
CA ALA A 60 7.66 -2.34 -24.14
C ALA A 60 7.88 -2.76 -25.61
N ARG A 61 8.46 -3.95 -25.85
CA ARG A 61 8.65 -4.48 -27.21
C ARG A 61 7.33 -4.79 -27.94
N ALA A 62 6.30 -5.13 -27.19
CA ALA A 62 4.98 -5.44 -27.72
C ALA A 62 4.05 -4.21 -27.85
N GLY A 63 4.51 -3.01 -27.44
CA GLY A 63 3.67 -1.81 -27.38
C GLY A 63 2.64 -1.81 -26.25
N ASP A 64 2.76 -2.73 -25.27
CA ASP A 64 1.91 -2.77 -24.09
C ASP A 64 2.46 -1.81 -23.02
N ASP A 65 2.22 -0.53 -23.26
CA ASP A 65 2.71 0.56 -22.41
C ASP A 65 2.18 0.47 -20.97
N ALA A 66 0.95 -0.03 -20.79
CA ALA A 66 0.31 -0.14 -19.49
C ALA A 66 1.00 -1.19 -18.62
N MET A 67 1.25 -2.39 -19.15
CA MET A 67 2.00 -3.42 -18.42
C MET A 67 3.46 -3.01 -18.20
N ALA A 68 4.08 -2.36 -19.19
CA ALA A 68 5.44 -1.84 -19.05
C ALA A 68 5.55 -0.85 -17.86
N MET A 69 4.63 0.11 -17.79
CA MET A 69 4.58 1.10 -16.70
C MET A 69 4.27 0.46 -15.34
N ARG A 70 3.34 -0.52 -15.28
CA ARG A 70 3.06 -1.28 -14.04
C ARG A 70 4.31 -1.96 -13.51
N ALA A 71 5.05 -2.64 -14.38
CA ALA A 71 6.29 -3.33 -14.02
C ALA A 71 7.38 -2.33 -13.58
N HIS A 72 7.52 -1.22 -14.30
CA HIS A 72 8.47 -0.16 -13.98
C HIS A 72 8.22 0.43 -12.58
N LEU A 73 6.99 0.87 -12.30
CA LEU A 73 6.59 1.43 -10.99
C LEU A 73 6.77 0.41 -9.86
N ALA A 74 6.47 -0.87 -10.10
CA ALA A 74 6.68 -1.92 -9.11
C ALA A 74 8.16 -2.07 -8.72
N ARG A 75 9.08 -1.97 -9.70
CA ARG A 75 10.53 -1.96 -9.45
C ARG A 75 10.96 -0.74 -8.66
N MET A 76 10.48 0.46 -9.02
CA MET A 76 10.79 1.68 -8.27
C MET A 76 10.36 1.58 -6.80
N LEU A 77 9.17 1.02 -6.53
CA LEU A 77 8.70 0.80 -5.16
C LEU A 77 9.56 -0.21 -4.37
N ILE A 78 10.16 -1.19 -5.04
CA ILE A 78 11.15 -2.11 -4.43
C ILE A 78 12.46 -1.37 -4.16
N ALA A 79 12.97 -0.61 -5.13
CA ALA A 79 14.19 0.19 -4.99
C ALA A 79 14.09 1.15 -3.80
N GLN A 80 13.00 1.91 -3.69
CA GLN A 80 12.74 2.80 -2.54
C GLN A 80 12.69 2.04 -1.22
N ARG A 81 12.08 0.85 -1.20
CA ARG A 81 12.06 0.01 0.02
C ARG A 81 13.47 -0.43 0.45
N ARG A 82 14.35 -0.65 -0.52
CA ARG A 82 15.77 -0.96 -0.31
C ARG A 82 16.63 0.29 -0.11
N LYS A 83 16.02 1.47 0.01
CA LYS A 83 16.69 2.78 0.12
C LYS A 83 17.62 3.09 -1.06
N GLN A 84 17.33 2.52 -2.23
CA GLN A 84 18.04 2.81 -3.47
C GLN A 84 17.46 4.06 -4.12
N ALA A 85 18.31 4.83 -4.80
CA ALA A 85 17.89 6.00 -5.56
C ALA A 85 16.93 5.61 -6.70
N VAL A 86 15.97 6.48 -6.99
CA VAL A 86 15.03 6.32 -8.09
C VAL A 86 15.01 7.59 -8.94
N ASP A 87 14.98 7.43 -10.25
CA ASP A 87 14.90 8.57 -11.18
C ASP A 87 13.46 9.07 -11.30
N LEU A 88 13.15 10.14 -10.56
CA LEU A 88 11.85 10.81 -10.65
C LEU A 88 11.71 11.68 -11.91
N GLY A 89 12.82 12.15 -12.47
CA GLY A 89 12.81 12.97 -13.70
C GLY A 89 12.38 12.12 -14.89
N GLY A 90 13.04 10.97 -15.07
CA GLY A 90 12.65 9.97 -16.05
C GLY A 90 11.21 9.48 -15.85
N LEU A 91 10.79 9.24 -14.60
CA LEU A 91 9.40 8.85 -14.32
C LEU A 91 8.39 9.93 -14.77
N ARG A 92 8.65 11.21 -14.49
CA ARG A 92 7.77 12.30 -14.96
C ARG A 92 7.68 12.34 -16.49
N GLY A 93 8.80 12.14 -17.17
CA GLY A 93 8.84 12.03 -18.63
C GLY A 93 7.99 10.87 -19.16
N MET A 94 8.16 9.67 -18.58
CA MET A 94 7.40 8.48 -18.98
C MET A 94 5.90 8.58 -18.68
N LEU A 95 5.52 9.24 -17.59
CA LEU A 95 4.12 9.44 -17.23
C LEU A 95 3.46 10.57 -18.04
N GLY A 96 4.24 11.42 -18.71
CA GLY A 96 3.80 12.65 -19.36
C GLY A 96 2.63 12.45 -20.34
N HIS A 97 1.72 13.43 -20.36
CA HIS A 97 0.47 13.58 -21.17
C HIS A 97 -0.47 12.36 -21.34
N ARG A 98 -0.07 11.16 -20.96
CA ARG A 98 -0.83 9.94 -21.11
C ARG A 98 -1.84 9.79 -19.99
N ARG A 99 -3.04 9.37 -20.36
CA ARG A 99 -4.10 9.03 -19.41
C ARG A 99 -3.93 7.59 -18.96
N TRP A 100 -3.23 7.40 -17.85
CA TRP A 100 -3.02 6.09 -17.24
C TRP A 100 -4.25 5.57 -16.47
N ASP A 101 -4.36 4.24 -16.40
CA ASP A 101 -5.34 3.56 -15.55
C ASP A 101 -5.21 3.94 -14.07
N ALA A 102 -6.30 3.75 -13.33
CA ALA A 102 -6.38 4.16 -11.93
C ALA A 102 -5.33 3.46 -11.04
N ASP A 103 -4.99 2.21 -11.34
CA ASP A 103 -3.98 1.45 -10.58
C ASP A 103 -2.55 1.94 -10.87
N ILE A 104 -2.24 2.32 -12.11
CA ILE A 104 -0.97 2.92 -12.48
C ILE A 104 -0.82 4.29 -11.81
N ALA A 105 -1.87 5.13 -11.87
CA ALA A 105 -1.90 6.41 -11.17
C ALA A 105 -1.69 6.24 -9.65
N LEU A 106 -2.31 5.23 -9.05
CA LEU A 106 -2.12 4.92 -7.63
C LEU A 106 -0.67 4.52 -7.31
N GLN A 107 -0.05 3.70 -8.16
CA GLN A 107 1.34 3.28 -7.99
C GLN A 107 2.30 4.45 -8.16
N ALA A 108 2.08 5.32 -9.15
CA ALA A 108 2.84 6.56 -9.33
C ALA A 108 2.75 7.46 -8.09
N GLY A 109 1.53 7.67 -7.56
CA GLY A 109 1.32 8.44 -6.33
C GLY A 109 2.11 7.89 -5.13
N ARG A 110 2.23 6.56 -5.02
CA ARG A 110 3.06 5.91 -3.98
C ARG A 110 4.55 6.15 -4.18
N VAL A 111 5.05 6.09 -5.42
CA VAL A 111 6.46 6.36 -5.73
C VAL A 111 6.80 7.80 -5.36
N PHE A 112 6.02 8.78 -5.82
CA PHE A 112 6.28 10.19 -5.49
C PHE A 112 6.14 10.48 -4.00
N HIS A 113 5.14 9.89 -3.34
CA HIS A 113 4.96 10.06 -1.89
C HIS A 113 6.20 9.58 -1.12
N ARG A 114 6.68 8.37 -1.40
CA ARG A 114 7.88 7.82 -0.73
C ARG A 114 9.15 8.59 -1.03
N ALA A 115 9.23 9.24 -2.19
CA ALA A 115 10.35 10.10 -2.54
C ALA A 115 10.25 11.51 -1.94
N GLY A 116 9.19 11.82 -1.20
CA GLY A 116 8.97 13.13 -0.60
C GLY A 116 8.42 14.19 -1.55
N SER A 117 8.05 13.83 -2.78
CA SER A 117 7.44 14.75 -3.74
C SER A 117 5.94 14.87 -3.52
N GLY A 118 5.54 15.72 -2.58
CA GLY A 118 4.15 15.85 -2.13
C GLY A 118 3.17 16.29 -3.21
N ALA A 119 3.52 17.30 -4.01
CA ALA A 119 2.65 17.83 -5.07
C ALA A 119 2.37 16.80 -6.17
N ASP A 120 3.41 16.10 -6.64
CA ASP A 120 3.25 15.02 -7.63
C ASP A 120 2.41 13.88 -7.06
N ALA A 121 2.72 13.45 -5.83
CA ALA A 121 1.96 12.39 -5.16
C ALA A 121 0.47 12.73 -5.04
N GLU A 122 0.16 13.96 -4.64
CA GLU A 122 -1.20 14.47 -4.54
C GLU A 122 -1.93 14.43 -5.89
N SER A 123 -1.29 14.93 -6.95
CA SER A 123 -1.85 14.89 -8.31
C SER A 123 -2.18 13.46 -8.74
N TRP A 124 -1.27 12.53 -8.54
CA TRP A 124 -1.45 11.13 -8.93
C TRP A 124 -2.49 10.39 -8.08
N TYR A 125 -2.57 10.64 -6.78
CA TYR A 125 -3.65 10.08 -5.97
C TYR A 125 -5.03 10.63 -6.38
N ARG A 126 -5.15 11.93 -6.71
CA ARG A 126 -6.41 12.47 -7.24
C ARG A 126 -6.81 11.82 -8.55
N GLN A 127 -5.86 11.63 -9.47
CA GLN A 127 -6.09 10.92 -10.73
C GLN A 127 -6.53 9.47 -10.50
N ALA A 128 -5.90 8.76 -9.55
CA ALA A 128 -6.30 7.40 -9.19
C ALA A 128 -7.73 7.34 -8.66
N ALA A 129 -8.09 8.25 -7.75
CA ALA A 129 -9.42 8.29 -7.15
C ALA A 129 -10.53 8.62 -8.17
N SER A 130 -10.26 9.54 -9.11
CA SER A 130 -11.22 9.97 -10.13
C SER A 130 -11.42 8.95 -11.26
N ARG A 131 -10.39 8.17 -11.58
CA ARG A 131 -10.43 7.14 -12.63
C ARG A 131 -10.88 5.77 -12.15
N ALA A 132 -10.94 5.57 -10.83
CA ALA A 132 -11.33 4.29 -10.27
C ALA A 132 -12.78 3.94 -10.63
N GLY A 133 -12.99 2.68 -11.05
CA GLY A 133 -14.29 2.13 -11.43
C GLY A 133 -15.33 2.12 -10.29
N ARG A 134 -16.55 1.68 -10.61
CA ARG A 134 -17.66 1.51 -9.65
C ARG A 134 -17.78 0.08 -9.13
N ASP A 135 -16.83 -0.78 -9.47
CA ASP A 135 -16.72 -2.15 -9.01
C ASP A 135 -15.88 -2.25 -7.72
N ALA A 136 -15.77 -3.46 -7.17
CA ALA A 136 -15.00 -3.69 -5.95
C ALA A 136 -13.53 -3.26 -6.08
N SER A 137 -12.91 -3.48 -7.25
CA SER A 137 -11.53 -3.05 -7.52
C SER A 137 -11.42 -1.53 -7.52
N GLY A 138 -12.34 -0.83 -8.18
CA GLY A 138 -12.40 0.62 -8.20
C GLY A 138 -12.56 1.23 -6.80
N PHE A 139 -13.48 0.71 -5.98
CA PHE A 139 -13.62 1.16 -4.60
C PHE A 139 -12.35 0.93 -3.78
N LEU A 140 -11.66 -0.20 -3.96
CA LEU A 140 -10.39 -0.48 -3.30
C LEU A 140 -9.31 0.54 -3.70
N ILE A 141 -9.17 0.85 -4.99
CA ILE A 141 -8.23 1.86 -5.49
C ILE A 141 -8.58 3.23 -4.92
N ARG A 142 -9.85 3.62 -4.92
CA ARG A 142 -10.31 4.90 -4.38
C ARG A 142 -10.01 5.03 -2.89
N ALA A 143 -10.25 3.98 -2.12
CA ALA A 143 -9.93 3.94 -0.69
C ALA A 143 -8.42 4.13 -0.44
N GLN A 144 -7.58 3.44 -1.22
CA GLN A 144 -6.12 3.56 -1.10
C GLN A 144 -5.61 4.93 -1.53
N ALA A 145 -6.19 5.52 -2.58
CA ALA A 145 -5.84 6.84 -3.06
C ALA A 145 -6.17 7.94 -2.04
N HIS A 146 -7.38 7.90 -1.46
CA HIS A 146 -7.77 8.85 -0.41
C HIS A 146 -6.97 8.68 0.88
N LEU A 147 -6.61 7.45 1.26
CA LEU A 147 -5.68 7.24 2.36
C LEU A 147 -4.31 7.88 2.08
N GLY A 148 -3.81 7.78 0.84
CA GLY A 148 -2.61 8.48 0.40
C GLY A 148 -2.73 10.01 0.52
N LEU A 149 -3.86 10.59 0.10
CA LEU A 149 -4.14 12.02 0.25
C LEU A 149 -4.24 12.45 1.72
N ALA A 150 -4.83 11.62 2.58
CA ALA A 150 -4.91 11.87 4.00
C ALA A 150 -3.51 11.94 4.63
N MET A 151 -2.61 11.00 4.28
CA MET A 151 -1.23 11.02 4.77
C MET A 151 -0.47 12.28 4.33
N LEU A 152 -0.69 12.76 3.10
CA LEU A 152 -0.10 14.01 2.61
C LEU A 152 -0.64 15.23 3.37
N ALA A 153 -1.96 15.28 3.61
CA ALA A 153 -2.59 16.37 4.36
C ALA A 153 -2.12 16.40 5.83
N ALA A 154 -2.01 15.23 6.47
CA ALA A 154 -1.43 15.08 7.81
C ALA A 154 -0.01 15.65 7.88
N ARG A 155 0.86 15.30 6.92
CA ARG A 155 2.23 15.83 6.85
C ARG A 155 2.28 17.34 6.62
N ALA A 156 1.30 17.89 5.92
CA ALA A 156 1.18 19.33 5.68
C ALA A 156 0.51 20.09 6.84
N GLY A 157 0.02 19.41 7.88
CA GLY A 157 -0.75 20.03 8.95
C GLY A 157 -2.15 20.52 8.53
N ASP A 158 -2.66 20.08 7.37
CA ASP A 158 -3.97 20.50 6.87
C ASP A 158 -5.07 19.59 7.43
N ALA A 159 -5.58 19.96 8.61
CA ALA A 159 -6.61 19.20 9.30
C ALA A 159 -7.89 19.04 8.46
N LYS A 160 -8.31 20.07 7.72
CA LYS A 160 -9.53 20.03 6.91
C LYS A 160 -9.41 19.00 5.80
N ARG A 161 -8.32 19.04 5.04
CA ARG A 161 -8.06 18.08 3.95
C ARG A 161 -7.82 16.67 4.48
N LEU A 162 -7.21 16.53 5.66
CA LEU A 162 -7.04 15.25 6.34
C LEU A 162 -8.39 14.58 6.62
N HIS A 163 -9.32 15.29 7.27
CA HIS A 163 -10.65 14.75 7.59
C HIS A 163 -11.44 14.38 6.33
N GLN A 164 -11.48 15.27 5.34
CA GLN A 164 -12.16 15.01 4.07
C GLN A 164 -11.62 13.75 3.36
N ALA A 165 -10.30 13.58 3.34
CA ALA A 165 -9.67 12.42 2.73
C ALA A 165 -9.91 11.14 3.53
N LEU A 166 -9.88 11.19 4.87
CA LEU A 166 -10.19 10.04 5.73
C LEU A 166 -11.63 9.56 5.57
N ASP A 167 -12.60 10.48 5.52
CA ASP A 167 -14.01 10.13 5.32
C ASP A 167 -14.23 9.45 3.96
N ALA A 168 -13.62 10.00 2.90
CA ALA A 168 -13.67 9.39 1.58
C ALA A 168 -13.01 8.01 1.54
N ALA A 169 -11.87 7.84 2.23
CA ALA A 169 -11.17 6.56 2.33
C ALA A 169 -12.01 5.51 3.09
N LEU A 170 -12.58 5.87 4.24
CA LEU A 170 -13.41 4.98 5.07
C LEU A 170 -14.70 4.58 4.34
N LYS A 171 -15.37 5.52 3.68
CA LYS A 171 -16.58 5.25 2.88
C LYS A 171 -16.30 4.22 1.80
N ALA A 172 -15.24 4.42 1.02
CA ALA A 172 -14.86 3.50 -0.05
C ALA A 172 -14.40 2.14 0.50
N ALA A 173 -13.63 2.11 1.58
CA ALA A 173 -13.13 0.87 2.18
C ALA A 173 -14.25 0.01 2.78
N ARG A 174 -15.26 0.62 3.40
CA ARG A 174 -16.44 -0.08 3.93
C ARG A 174 -17.28 -0.70 2.83
N ALA A 175 -17.43 -0.02 1.69
CA ALA A 175 -18.21 -0.52 0.55
C ALA A 175 -17.70 -1.86 0.00
N VAL A 176 -16.43 -2.19 0.21
CA VAL A 176 -15.81 -3.44 -0.26
C VAL A 176 -15.29 -4.34 0.86
N GLY A 177 -15.61 -4.02 2.12
CA GLY A 177 -15.13 -4.78 3.27
C GLY A 177 -13.60 -4.89 3.29
N ALA A 178 -12.87 -3.77 3.21
CA ALA A 178 -11.40 -3.73 3.25
C ALA A 178 -10.88 -3.39 4.67
N PRO A 179 -10.89 -4.34 5.63
CA PRO A 179 -10.60 -4.07 7.04
C PRO A 179 -9.21 -3.48 7.26
N ARG A 180 -8.19 -3.89 6.49
CA ARG A 180 -6.84 -3.34 6.64
C ARG A 180 -6.79 -1.84 6.33
N ILE A 181 -7.51 -1.37 5.31
CA ILE A 181 -7.54 0.06 4.96
C ILE A 181 -8.36 0.82 5.99
N ILE A 182 -9.46 0.24 6.48
CA ILE A 182 -10.25 0.82 7.57
C ILE A 182 -9.35 1.03 8.79
N ALA A 183 -8.63 0.01 9.22
CA ALA A 183 -7.72 0.10 10.37
C ALA A 183 -6.62 1.16 10.18
N GLN A 184 -6.03 1.24 8.98
CA GLN A 184 -5.02 2.26 8.67
C GLN A 184 -5.59 3.69 8.70
N ALA A 185 -6.80 3.89 8.18
CA ALA A 185 -7.50 5.17 8.25
C ALA A 185 -7.85 5.54 9.70
N GLN A 186 -8.30 4.57 10.51
CA GLN A 186 -8.59 4.80 11.93
C GLN A 186 -7.33 5.12 12.74
N LEU A 187 -6.22 4.42 12.49
CA LEU A 187 -4.92 4.74 13.09
C LEU A 187 -4.52 6.18 12.76
N LEU A 188 -4.57 6.57 11.47
CA LEU A 188 -4.20 7.92 11.05
C LEU A 188 -5.13 9.00 11.61
N ALA A 189 -6.43 8.72 11.72
CA ALA A 189 -7.40 9.62 12.35
C ALA A 189 -7.10 9.79 13.83
N GLY A 190 -6.85 8.70 14.55
CA GLY A 190 -6.57 8.72 15.99
C GLY A 190 -5.30 9.49 16.35
N THR A 191 -4.24 9.39 15.53
CA THR A 191 -3.01 10.17 15.76
C THR A 191 -3.16 11.67 15.53
N HIS A 192 -4.25 12.11 14.89
CA HIS A 192 -4.53 13.52 14.58
C HIS A 192 -5.89 13.99 15.12
N ALA A 193 -6.47 13.25 16.07
CA ALA A 193 -7.77 13.58 16.62
C ALA A 193 -7.71 14.87 17.45
N ALA A 194 -8.83 15.60 17.51
CA ALA A 194 -8.92 16.87 18.23
C ALA A 194 -9.00 16.69 19.76
N SER A 195 -9.36 15.50 20.23
CA SER A 195 -9.49 15.18 21.66
C SER A 195 -8.85 13.83 21.98
N ALA A 196 -8.41 13.66 23.22
CA ALA A 196 -7.84 12.41 23.70
C ALA A 196 -8.84 11.25 23.65
N THR A 197 -10.11 11.49 24.01
CA THR A 197 -11.16 10.47 23.94
C THR A 197 -11.40 9.98 22.51
N GLU A 198 -11.46 10.90 21.53
CA GLU A 198 -11.58 10.50 20.13
C GLU A 198 -10.33 9.75 19.66
N ALA A 199 -9.14 10.22 20.04
CA ALA A 199 -7.88 9.56 19.71
C ALA A 199 -7.89 8.09 20.19
N GLN A 200 -8.23 7.87 21.46
CA GLN A 200 -8.30 6.55 22.07
C GLN A 200 -9.28 5.63 21.33
N ASP A 201 -10.53 6.05 21.15
CA ASP A 201 -11.58 5.25 20.49
C ASP A 201 -11.21 4.87 19.04
N ARG A 202 -10.58 5.79 18.30
CA ARG A 202 -10.07 5.53 16.94
C ARG A 202 -8.94 4.51 16.95
N LEU A 203 -7.96 4.67 17.85
CA LEU A 203 -6.79 3.80 17.95
C LEU A 203 -7.16 2.38 18.45
N GLU A 204 -8.04 2.25 19.44
CA GLU A 204 -8.52 0.96 19.93
C GLU A 204 -9.26 0.17 18.84
N ARG A 205 -10.11 0.84 18.04
CA ARG A 205 -10.75 0.22 16.86
C ARG A 205 -9.73 -0.23 15.81
N ALA A 206 -8.69 0.57 15.55
CA ALA A 206 -7.62 0.18 14.64
C ALA A 206 -6.88 -1.07 15.16
N LEU A 207 -6.56 -1.09 16.45
CA LEU A 207 -5.88 -2.21 17.12
C LEU A 207 -6.70 -3.50 17.03
N ALA A 208 -7.99 -3.43 17.37
CA ALA A 208 -8.89 -4.58 17.30
C ALA A 208 -8.90 -5.22 15.90
N ILE A 209 -8.96 -4.40 14.84
CA ILE A 209 -8.91 -4.88 13.46
C ILE A 209 -7.54 -5.48 13.12
N PHE A 210 -6.43 -4.83 13.49
CA PHE A 210 -5.10 -5.37 13.20
C PHE A 210 -4.81 -6.69 13.93
N VAL A 211 -5.29 -6.85 15.16
CA VAL A 211 -5.22 -8.12 15.91
C VAL A 211 -6.03 -9.20 15.19
N ALA A 212 -7.27 -8.91 14.79
CA ALA A 212 -8.10 -9.85 14.02
C ALA A 212 -7.45 -10.27 12.69
N LEU A 213 -6.72 -9.35 12.04
CA LEU A 213 -5.96 -9.63 10.80
C LEU A 213 -4.61 -10.31 11.03
N ARG A 214 -4.19 -10.54 12.28
CA ARG A 214 -2.85 -11.01 12.66
C ARG A 214 -1.74 -10.15 12.04
N ASP A 215 -1.94 -8.84 12.02
CA ASP A 215 -1.01 -7.84 11.47
C ASP A 215 -0.18 -7.21 12.58
N GLU A 216 0.70 -8.01 13.19
CA GLU A 216 1.50 -7.62 14.37
C GLU A 216 2.29 -6.31 14.19
N ALA A 217 2.77 -6.04 12.97
CA ALA A 217 3.53 -4.83 12.70
C ALA A 217 2.69 -3.57 12.91
N HIS A 218 1.47 -3.55 12.35
CA HIS A 218 0.56 -2.42 12.52
C HIS A 218 -0.12 -2.42 13.89
N ALA A 219 -0.36 -3.59 14.49
CA ALA A 219 -0.85 -3.69 15.86
C ALA A 219 0.13 -3.06 16.86
N ARG A 220 1.44 -3.36 16.74
CA ARG A 220 2.49 -2.72 17.55
C ARG A 220 2.56 -1.22 17.33
N GLN A 221 2.54 -0.75 16.08
CA GLN A 221 2.50 0.67 15.77
C GLN A 221 1.29 1.38 16.43
N THR A 222 0.14 0.72 16.47
CA THR A 222 -1.07 1.26 17.09
C THR A 222 -0.95 1.29 18.62
N LEU A 223 -0.36 0.25 19.23
CA LEU A 223 -0.05 0.23 20.66
C LEU A 223 0.94 1.33 21.05
N ASP A 224 1.95 1.60 20.24
CA ASP A 224 2.90 2.70 20.48
C ASP A 224 2.18 4.05 20.49
N ALA A 225 1.21 4.26 19.59
CA ALA A 225 0.40 5.47 19.57
C ALA A 225 -0.51 5.58 20.81
N LEU A 226 -1.10 4.48 21.27
CA LEU A 226 -1.93 4.42 22.48
C LEU A 226 -1.11 4.67 23.76
N ILE A 227 0.10 4.10 23.86
CA ILE A 227 1.02 4.35 24.97
C ILE A 227 1.39 5.83 25.01
N GLY A 228 1.77 6.41 23.87
CA GLY A 228 2.11 7.83 23.79
C GLY A 228 0.93 8.75 24.09
N LEU A 229 -0.31 8.33 23.80
CA LEU A 229 -1.52 9.06 24.21
C LEU A 229 -1.71 8.99 25.73
N ALA A 230 -1.69 7.78 26.31
CA ALA A 230 -1.85 7.58 27.74
C ALA A 230 -0.78 8.30 28.58
N GLU A 231 0.45 8.40 28.07
CA GLU A 231 1.53 9.18 28.71
C GLU A 231 1.23 10.69 28.74
N ARG A 232 0.70 11.26 27.66
CA ARG A 232 0.35 12.69 27.61
C ARG A 232 -0.81 13.03 28.55
N GLU A 233 -1.78 12.12 28.65
CA GLU A 233 -3.00 12.31 29.45
C GLU A 233 -2.86 11.77 30.89
N GLN A 234 -1.71 11.20 31.25
CA GLN A 234 -1.41 10.64 32.58
C GLN A 234 -2.33 9.45 32.98
N TRP A 235 -2.76 8.65 32.00
CA TRP A 235 -3.58 7.45 32.23
C TRP A 235 -2.71 6.23 32.58
N GLU A 236 -2.27 6.14 33.83
CA GLU A 236 -1.31 5.14 34.30
C GLU A 236 -1.75 3.67 34.11
N GLU A 237 -3.03 3.38 34.35
CA GLU A 237 -3.60 2.04 34.18
C GLU A 237 -3.60 1.62 32.71
N ASP A 238 -4.11 2.49 31.82
CA ASP A 238 -4.15 2.24 30.39
C ASP A 238 -2.75 2.10 29.79
N ARG A 239 -1.81 2.96 30.21
CA ARG A 239 -0.40 2.86 29.80
C ARG A 239 0.18 1.50 30.14
N SER A 240 -0.04 1.03 31.37
CA SER A 240 0.44 -0.27 31.84
C SER A 240 -0.19 -1.43 31.04
N ARG A 241 -1.50 -1.36 30.79
CA ARG A 241 -2.26 -2.30 29.97
C ARG A 241 -1.68 -2.40 28.55
N TYR A 242 -1.45 -1.27 27.88
CA TYR A 242 -0.95 -1.28 26.50
C TYR A 242 0.50 -1.77 26.39
N ARG A 243 1.36 -1.48 27.38
CA ARG A 243 2.72 -2.01 27.42
C ARG A 243 2.73 -3.53 27.55
N LEU A 244 1.93 -4.08 28.46
CA LEU A 244 1.78 -5.52 28.62
C LEU A 244 1.30 -6.20 27.32
N MET A 245 0.30 -5.62 26.66
CA MET A 245 -0.17 -6.11 25.35
C MET A 245 0.93 -6.08 24.29
N ARG A 246 1.71 -5.00 24.23
CA ARG A 246 2.82 -4.85 23.26
C ARG A 246 3.90 -5.90 23.49
N ASP A 247 4.26 -6.17 24.74
CA ASP A 247 5.32 -7.12 25.10
C ASP A 247 4.88 -8.56 24.81
N SER A 248 3.63 -8.92 25.11
CA SER A 248 3.07 -10.25 24.78
C SER A 248 3.12 -10.59 23.27
N MET A 249 3.06 -9.57 22.41
CA MET A 249 3.20 -9.74 20.96
C MET A 249 4.65 -9.94 20.50
N GLN A 250 5.66 -9.63 21.34
CA GLN A 250 7.06 -9.94 21.03
C GLN A 250 7.37 -11.41 21.29
N ASP A 251 6.83 -11.96 22.38
CA ASP A 251 7.09 -13.33 22.79
C ASP A 251 6.41 -14.36 21.88
N SER A 252 5.26 -14.00 21.30
CA SER A 252 4.54 -14.86 20.34
C SER A 252 5.24 -15.00 18.98
N GLY A 253 6.31 -14.23 18.73
CA GLY A 253 7.04 -14.19 17.47
C GLY A 253 8.39 -14.91 17.47
N ARG A 254 8.81 -15.48 18.61
CA ARG A 254 10.00 -16.34 18.76
C ARG A 254 9.60 -17.81 18.63
#